data_AF-A0A9W7CG16-F1
#
_entry.id   AF-A0A9W7CG16-F1
#
_cell.length_a   1.000
_cell.length_b   1.000
_cell.length_c   1.000
_cell.angle_alpha   90.00
_cell.angle_beta   90.00
_cell.angle_gamma   90.00
#
_symmetry.space_group_name_H-M   'P 1'
#
loop_
_entity.id
_entity.type
_entity.pdbx_description
1 polymer ?
#
loop_
_entity_poly.entity_id
_entity_poly.type
_entity_poly.pdbx_seq_one_letter_code
_entity_poly.pdbx_strand_id
1 'polypeptide(L)'
;MARFKLGVDAMVSLDGQMDSDKVENDLKLMEDFVESGRGKELWDAVVKLDERNAEKGDYPHSYIESHWDDMVYDGAYFESKFKEIVERGEGEDEAFMGYGTGLGRDEWAELRGKAEAGDEVSKSSLKCIDEAAFVVCLDKEDRGMTEDAESEMMLHGENGGNRWYDKHCLVRLGSGKIGYNFEHSFSDGMVWNRMIEEVMDDVRGEGEVKVFKRLEAGIGGGGGGVERLEWGFGGDVQGG
;
A
#
# COMPACT_ATOMS: atom_id res chain seq x y z
N MET A 1 -22.02 33.86 29.22
CA MET A 1 -22.33 32.45 28.89
C MET A 1 -21.98 32.26 27.42
N ALA A 2 -20.71 31.95 27.14
CA ALA A 2 -20.18 31.85 25.79
C ALA A 2 -20.61 30.51 25.16
N ARG A 3 -21.22 30.58 23.98
CA ARG A 3 -21.44 29.44 23.09
C ARG A 3 -20.59 29.71 21.86
N PHE A 4 -19.54 28.91 21.67
CA PHE A 4 -18.78 28.87 20.42
C PHE A 4 -19.64 28.18 19.37
N LYS A 5 -19.89 28.90 18.27
CA LYS A 5 -20.59 28.43 17.08
C LYS A 5 -19.50 27.98 16.12
N LEU A 6 -19.40 26.67 15.87
CA LEU A 6 -18.54 26.11 14.83
C LEU A 6 -18.94 26.75 13.49
N GLY A 7 -18.04 27.56 12.96
CA GLY A 7 -18.16 28.18 11.64
C GLY A 7 -17.93 27.13 10.58
N VAL A 8 -18.96 26.96 9.74
CA VAL A 8 -18.90 26.22 8.49
C VAL A 8 -18.18 27.13 7.49
N ASP A 9 -16.85 27.09 7.46
CA ASP A 9 -16.02 27.76 6.44
C ASP A 9 -14.84 26.86 6.07
N ALA A 10 -15.18 25.69 5.51
CA ALA A 10 -14.35 24.91 4.61
C ALA A 10 -15.29 24.08 3.74
N MET A 11 -16.10 24.78 2.94
CA MET A 11 -16.79 24.15 1.82
C MET A 11 -15.70 23.94 0.75
N VAL A 12 -15.07 22.77 0.76
CA VAL A 12 -14.31 22.30 -0.41
C VAL A 12 -15.36 22.20 -1.53
N SER A 13 -15.31 23.14 -2.47
CA SER A 13 -16.06 23.04 -3.72
C SER A 13 -15.50 21.82 -4.45
N LEU A 14 -16.28 20.73 -4.43
CA LEU A 14 -16.06 19.51 -5.21
C LEU A 14 -16.54 19.68 -6.66
N ASP A 15 -16.72 20.92 -7.13
CA ASP A 15 -17.35 21.26 -8.42
C ASP A 15 -16.46 20.93 -9.65
N GLY A 16 -15.48 20.04 -9.49
CA GLY A 16 -14.61 19.58 -10.57
C GLY A 16 -14.23 18.10 -10.55
N GLN A 17 -14.77 17.27 -9.64
CA GLN A 17 -14.32 15.87 -9.50
C GLN A 17 -15.36 14.79 -9.80
N MET A 18 -16.64 15.12 -9.97
CA MET A 18 -17.66 14.13 -10.30
C MET A 18 -18.56 14.62 -11.43
N ASP A 19 -18.43 13.97 -12.58
CA ASP A 19 -19.29 14.14 -13.75
C ASP A 19 -20.75 13.87 -13.35
N SER A 20 -21.61 14.88 -13.47
CA SER A 20 -23.02 14.81 -13.05
C SER A 20 -23.78 13.68 -13.75
N ASP A 21 -23.44 13.42 -15.01
CA ASP A 21 -24.10 12.39 -15.81
C ASP A 21 -23.65 11.00 -15.34
N LYS A 22 -22.39 10.87 -14.93
CA LYS A 22 -21.88 9.64 -14.30
C LYS A 22 -22.58 9.38 -12.97
N VAL A 23 -22.74 10.40 -12.13
CA VAL A 23 -23.42 10.26 -10.83
C VAL A 23 -24.88 9.85 -11.01
N GLU A 24 -25.59 10.47 -11.96
CA GLU A 24 -26.98 10.13 -12.22
C GLU A 24 -27.14 8.70 -12.75
N ASN A 25 -26.21 8.24 -13.60
CA ASN A 25 -26.18 6.86 -14.07
C ASN A 25 -25.85 5.86 -12.95
N ASP A 26 -24.87 6.17 -12.09
CA ASP A 26 -24.52 5.32 -10.95
C ASP A 26 -25.68 5.21 -9.95
N LEU A 27 -26.43 6.29 -9.72
CA LEU A 27 -27.64 6.29 -8.90
C LEU A 27 -28.74 5.39 -9.49
N LYS A 28 -29.00 5.47 -10.79
CA LYS A 28 -29.96 4.57 -11.47
C LYS A 28 -29.55 3.11 -11.36
N LEU A 29 -28.27 2.80 -11.54
CA LEU A 29 -27.76 1.44 -11.37
C LEU A 29 -27.94 0.92 -9.94
N MET A 30 -27.75 1.79 -8.95
CA MET A 30 -27.95 1.46 -7.53
C MET A 30 -29.42 1.22 -7.22
N GLU A 31 -30.31 2.10 -7.68
CA GLU A 31 -31.77 1.93 -7.55
C GLU A 31 -32.23 0.63 -8.22
N ASP A 32 -31.82 0.38 -9.47
CA ASP A 32 -32.11 -0.86 -10.19
C ASP A 32 -31.58 -2.09 -9.45
N PHE A 33 -30.40 -2.02 -8.83
CA PHE A 33 -29.81 -3.12 -8.07
C PHE A 33 -30.63 -3.43 -6.80
N VAL A 34 -31.08 -2.39 -6.09
CA VAL A 34 -31.92 -2.53 -4.89
C VAL A 34 -33.32 -3.02 -5.25
N GLU A 35 -33.97 -2.41 -6.23
CA GLU A 35 -35.35 -2.69 -6.61
C GLU A 35 -35.50 -4.05 -7.32
N SER A 36 -34.52 -4.46 -8.11
CA SER A 36 -34.56 -5.76 -8.79
C SER A 36 -34.46 -6.97 -7.85
N GLY A 37 -34.16 -6.76 -6.56
CA GLY A 37 -33.96 -7.83 -5.58
C GLY A 37 -32.64 -8.59 -5.74
N ARG A 38 -31.85 -8.29 -6.78
CA ARG A 38 -30.54 -8.90 -7.04
C ARG A 38 -29.59 -8.76 -5.86
N GLY A 39 -29.60 -7.62 -5.17
CA GLY A 39 -28.78 -7.42 -3.97
C GLY A 39 -29.11 -8.40 -2.84
N LYS A 40 -30.40 -8.70 -2.63
CA LYS A 40 -30.84 -9.67 -1.64
C LYS A 40 -30.47 -11.10 -2.03
N GLU A 41 -30.64 -11.45 -3.31
CA GLU A 41 -30.23 -12.76 -3.82
C GLU A 41 -28.72 -12.98 -3.70
N LEU A 42 -27.93 -11.93 -3.98
CA LEU A 42 -26.48 -11.95 -3.81
C LEU A 42 -26.09 -12.12 -2.34
N TRP A 43 -26.74 -11.37 -1.44
CA TRP A 43 -26.53 -11.49 0.00
C TRP A 43 -26.85 -12.89 0.53
N ASP A 44 -28.00 -13.45 0.16
CA ASP A 44 -28.40 -14.80 0.56
C ASP A 44 -27.43 -15.86 0.01
N ALA A 45 -26.84 -15.63 -1.16
CA ALA A 45 -25.81 -16.50 -1.73
C ALA A 45 -24.48 -16.41 -0.98
N VAL A 46 -24.06 -15.20 -0.58
CA VAL A 46 -22.84 -14.97 0.23
C VAL A 46 -22.98 -15.61 1.60
N VAL A 47 -24.11 -15.42 2.30
CA VAL A 47 -24.34 -16.03 3.62
C VAL A 47 -24.28 -17.57 3.56
N LYS A 48 -24.90 -18.19 2.55
CA LYS A 48 -24.82 -19.66 2.35
C LYS A 48 -23.41 -20.14 1.98
N LEU A 49 -22.59 -19.29 1.41
CA LEU A 49 -21.20 -19.62 1.14
C LEU A 49 -20.37 -19.53 2.42
N ASP A 50 -20.56 -18.47 3.23
CA ASP A 50 -19.92 -18.31 4.53
C ASP A 50 -20.25 -19.47 5.49
N GLU A 51 -21.52 -19.89 5.55
CA GLU A 51 -21.94 -21.06 6.34
C GLU A 51 -21.19 -22.33 5.91
N ARG A 52 -21.05 -22.56 4.59
CA ARG A 52 -20.33 -23.72 4.06
C ARG A 52 -18.82 -23.67 4.29
N ASN A 53 -18.23 -22.47 4.29
CA ASN A 53 -16.81 -22.28 4.56
C ASN A 53 -16.51 -22.50 6.05
N ALA A 54 -17.37 -21.99 6.94
CA ALA A 54 -17.29 -22.23 8.38
C ALA A 54 -17.36 -23.73 8.74
N GLU A 55 -18.21 -24.51 8.05
CA GLU A 55 -18.29 -25.97 8.23
C GLU A 55 -17.00 -26.72 7.88
N LYS A 56 -16.17 -26.16 6.98
CA LYS A 56 -14.90 -26.76 6.54
C LYS A 56 -13.70 -26.32 7.38
N GLY A 57 -13.90 -25.37 8.31
CA GLY A 57 -12.81 -24.71 9.03
C GLY A 57 -12.05 -23.68 8.18
N ASP A 58 -12.60 -23.30 7.03
CA ASP A 58 -12.04 -22.24 6.18
C ASP A 58 -12.39 -20.87 6.76
N TYR A 59 -11.58 -19.85 6.44
CA TYR A 59 -11.79 -18.49 6.93
C TYR A 59 -13.16 -17.93 6.46
N PRO A 60 -13.95 -17.28 7.33
CA PRO A 60 -15.18 -16.59 6.93
C PRO A 60 -14.90 -15.49 5.90
N HIS A 61 -15.79 -15.25 4.94
CA HIS A 61 -15.60 -14.26 3.87
C HIS A 61 -14.47 -14.57 2.88
N SER A 62 -13.97 -15.81 2.85
CA SER A 62 -12.89 -16.27 1.95
C SER A 62 -13.29 -16.43 0.47
N TYR A 63 -14.42 -15.83 0.05
CA TYR A 63 -14.97 -16.02 -1.30
C TYR A 63 -14.10 -15.47 -2.43
N ILE A 64 -13.12 -14.63 -2.11
CA ILE A 64 -12.10 -14.15 -3.07
C ILE A 64 -10.77 -14.91 -2.96
N GLU A 65 -10.56 -15.72 -1.93
CA GLU A 65 -9.24 -16.29 -1.64
C GLU A 65 -8.77 -17.23 -2.75
N SER A 66 -9.66 -18.04 -3.34
CA SER A 66 -9.27 -18.87 -4.50
C SER A 66 -8.81 -18.04 -5.71
N HIS A 67 -9.38 -16.85 -5.89
CA HIS A 67 -8.95 -15.92 -6.93
C HIS A 67 -7.64 -15.21 -6.55
N TRP A 68 -7.42 -14.97 -5.25
CA TRP A 68 -6.17 -14.40 -4.74
C TRP A 68 -5.03 -15.40 -4.83
N ASP A 69 -5.25 -16.66 -4.45
CA ASP A 69 -4.33 -17.78 -4.63
C ASP A 69 -3.92 -17.92 -6.10
N ASP A 70 -4.82 -17.72 -7.07
CA ASP A 70 -4.45 -17.71 -8.49
C ASP A 70 -3.58 -16.49 -8.89
N MET A 71 -3.61 -15.41 -8.11
CA MET A 71 -2.84 -14.17 -8.34
C MET A 71 -1.51 -14.12 -7.56
N VAL A 72 -1.32 -14.94 -6.53
CA VAL A 72 -0.11 -14.88 -5.69
C VAL A 72 1.09 -15.47 -6.46
N TYR A 73 2.11 -14.64 -6.65
CA TYR A 73 3.39 -15.13 -7.14
C TYR A 73 4.10 -15.97 -6.06
N ASP A 74 4.73 -17.06 -6.48
CA ASP A 74 5.58 -17.89 -5.62
C ASP A 74 6.71 -17.05 -4.99
N GLY A 75 7.11 -17.37 -3.76
CA GLY A 75 8.23 -16.72 -3.07
C GLY A 75 9.52 -16.68 -3.89
N ALA A 76 9.80 -17.68 -4.74
CA ALA A 76 10.96 -17.67 -5.63
C ALA A 76 10.89 -16.57 -6.70
N TYR A 77 9.68 -16.18 -7.14
CA TYR A 77 9.49 -15.04 -8.02
C TYR A 77 9.88 -13.74 -7.30
N PHE A 78 9.35 -13.50 -6.09
CA PHE A 78 9.70 -12.32 -5.31
C PHE A 78 11.18 -12.28 -4.94
N GLU A 79 11.78 -13.42 -4.58
CA GLU A 79 13.22 -13.52 -4.32
C GLU A 79 14.03 -13.11 -5.55
N SER A 80 13.66 -13.60 -6.74
CA SER A 80 14.32 -13.21 -8.00
C SER A 80 14.18 -11.71 -8.27
N LYS A 81 13.01 -11.13 -8.01
CA LYS A 81 12.75 -9.69 -8.25
C LYS A 81 13.46 -8.80 -7.24
N PHE A 82 13.50 -9.18 -5.96
CA PHE A 82 14.26 -8.45 -4.95
C PHE A 82 15.76 -8.51 -5.22
N LYS A 83 16.31 -9.65 -5.67
CA LYS A 83 17.70 -9.73 -6.12
C LYS A 83 17.97 -8.76 -7.28
N GLU A 84 17.11 -8.78 -8.30
CA GLU A 84 17.20 -7.85 -9.44
C GLU A 84 17.14 -6.38 -8.99
N ILE A 85 16.27 -6.02 -8.04
CA ILE A 85 16.16 -4.67 -7.47
C ILE A 85 17.44 -4.27 -6.71
N VAL A 86 17.96 -5.16 -5.85
CA VAL A 86 19.18 -4.89 -5.07
C VAL A 86 20.37 -4.69 -5.99
N GLU A 87 20.56 -5.57 -7.00
CA GLU A 87 21.65 -5.45 -7.98
C GLU A 87 21.57 -4.17 -8.82
N ARG A 88 20.35 -3.72 -9.18
CA ARG A 88 20.14 -2.47 -9.94
C ARG A 88 20.19 -1.20 -9.08
N GLY A 89 19.96 -1.33 -7.78
CA GLY A 89 19.97 -0.25 -6.80
C GLY A 89 21.36 0.14 -6.32
N GLU A 90 22.40 -0.63 -6.66
CA GLU A 90 23.80 -0.28 -6.38
C GLU A 90 24.28 0.83 -7.34
N GLY A 91 24.14 2.11 -6.94
CA GLY A 91 24.57 3.30 -7.70
C GLY A 91 24.27 4.61 -6.97
N GLU A 92 24.85 5.73 -7.43
CA GLU A 92 24.80 7.06 -6.76
C GLU A 92 23.38 7.51 -6.39
N ASP A 93 23.28 8.20 -5.24
CA ASP A 93 22.07 8.78 -4.67
C ASP A 93 21.46 9.81 -5.62
N GLU A 94 20.69 9.34 -6.60
CA GLU A 94 19.80 10.18 -7.38
C GLU A 94 18.79 10.83 -6.43
N ALA A 95 18.45 12.10 -6.70
CA ALA A 95 17.45 12.85 -5.95
C ALA A 95 16.19 11.99 -5.76
N PHE A 96 15.93 11.56 -4.54
CA PHE A 96 14.81 10.70 -4.21
C PHE A 96 13.67 11.54 -3.66
N MET A 97 12.53 11.54 -4.35
CA MET A 97 11.35 12.33 -3.94
C MET A 97 10.75 11.91 -2.60
N GLY A 98 11.02 10.69 -2.10
CA GLY A 98 10.36 10.22 -0.88
C GLY A 98 10.73 10.99 0.38
N TYR A 99 11.85 11.73 0.41
CA TYR A 99 12.11 12.70 1.49
C TYR A 99 10.98 13.72 1.64
N GLY A 100 10.36 14.13 0.52
CA GLY A 100 9.23 15.05 0.51
C GLY A 100 8.06 14.59 1.37
N THR A 101 7.85 13.27 1.49
CA THR A 101 6.77 12.71 2.33
C THR A 101 7.00 12.91 3.83
N GLY A 102 8.23 13.26 4.25
CA GLY A 102 8.57 13.60 5.64
C GLY A 102 8.50 15.10 5.96
N LEU A 103 8.24 15.96 4.96
CA LEU A 103 8.12 17.41 5.13
C LEU A 103 6.79 17.82 5.80
N GLY A 104 6.66 19.10 6.12
CA GLY A 104 5.37 19.68 6.50
C GLY A 104 4.32 19.45 5.40
N ARG A 105 3.07 19.16 5.78
CA ARG A 105 2.02 18.77 4.82
C ARG A 105 1.79 19.81 3.71
N ASP A 106 1.87 21.10 4.04
CA ASP A 106 1.74 22.18 3.05
C ASP A 106 2.93 22.22 2.08
N GLU A 107 4.15 22.07 2.61
CA GLU A 107 5.39 22.04 1.81
C GLU A 107 5.41 20.82 0.88
N TRP A 108 4.99 19.66 1.39
CA TRP A 108 4.88 18.45 0.61
C TRP A 108 3.83 18.57 -0.49
N ALA A 109 2.65 19.12 -0.19
CA ALA A 109 1.61 19.34 -1.19
C ALA A 109 2.08 20.25 -2.33
N GLU A 110 2.84 21.31 -2.01
CA GLU A 110 3.43 22.19 -3.03
C GLU A 110 4.49 21.46 -3.87
N LEU A 111 5.41 20.74 -3.22
CA LEU A 111 6.47 19.99 -3.91
C LEU A 111 5.91 18.89 -4.82
N ARG A 112 4.96 18.10 -4.31
CA ARG A 112 4.28 17.04 -5.07
C ARG A 112 3.52 17.63 -6.26
N GLY A 113 2.80 18.73 -6.06
CA GLY A 113 2.08 19.42 -7.14
C GLY A 113 3.00 19.94 -8.25
N LYS A 114 4.18 20.46 -7.89
CA LYS A 114 5.22 20.84 -8.87
C LYS A 114 5.75 19.64 -9.65
N ALA A 115 5.97 18.51 -8.97
CA ALA A 115 6.45 17.28 -9.62
C ALA A 115 5.42 16.71 -10.60
N GLU A 116 4.13 16.72 -10.25
CA GLU A 116 3.03 16.27 -11.13
C GLU A 116 2.80 17.18 -12.34
N ALA A 117 2.99 18.50 -12.17
CA ALA A 117 2.81 19.47 -13.23
C ALA A 117 4.05 19.66 -14.12
N GLY A 118 5.23 19.27 -13.62
CA GLY A 118 6.52 19.56 -14.26
C GLY A 118 6.85 18.63 -15.43
N ASP A 119 6.70 17.32 -15.25
CA ASP A 119 7.07 16.33 -16.27
C ASP A 119 6.22 15.04 -16.16
N GLU A 120 5.94 14.42 -17.30
CA GLU A 120 5.10 13.20 -17.35
C GLU A 120 5.79 11.98 -16.73
N VAL A 121 7.13 11.93 -16.68
CA VAL A 121 7.87 10.84 -16.02
C VAL A 121 7.62 10.87 -14.51
N SER A 122 7.82 12.03 -13.87
CA SER A 122 7.55 12.20 -12.43
C SER A 122 6.10 11.88 -12.06
N LYS A 123 5.16 12.33 -12.89
CA LYS A 123 3.73 12.07 -12.71
C LYS A 123 3.40 10.57 -12.83
N SER A 124 3.98 9.87 -13.79
CA SER A 124 3.83 8.42 -13.95
C SER A 124 4.42 7.68 -12.75
N SER A 125 5.60 8.08 -12.28
CA SER A 125 6.24 7.51 -11.09
C SER A 125 5.40 7.69 -9.83
N LEU A 126 4.86 8.91 -9.60
CA LEU A 126 3.95 9.18 -8.49
C LEU A 126 2.69 8.33 -8.56
N LYS A 127 2.05 8.26 -9.74
CA LYS A 127 0.87 7.43 -9.95
C LYS A 127 1.14 5.95 -9.66
N CYS A 128 2.30 5.43 -10.08
CA CYS A 128 2.70 4.05 -9.79
C CYS A 128 2.80 3.79 -8.27
N ILE A 129 3.39 4.71 -7.51
CA ILE A 129 3.49 4.60 -6.04
C ILE A 129 2.11 4.71 -5.38
N ASP A 130 1.26 5.62 -5.87
CA ASP A 130 -0.09 5.82 -5.34
C ASP A 130 -0.97 4.57 -5.56
N GLU A 131 -0.83 3.90 -6.71
CA GLU A 131 -1.56 2.67 -7.05
C GLU A 131 -0.98 1.40 -6.40
N ALA A 132 0.26 1.43 -5.92
CA ALA A 132 0.87 0.28 -5.23
C ALA A 132 0.08 -0.12 -3.97
N ALA A 133 0.12 -1.39 -3.57
CA ALA A 133 -0.54 -1.82 -2.34
C ALA A 133 0.19 -1.29 -1.08
N PHE A 134 1.51 -1.43 -1.06
CA PHE A 134 2.42 -0.96 -0.02
C PHE A 134 3.81 -0.79 -0.62
N VAL A 135 4.74 -0.17 0.11
CA VAL A 135 6.14 -0.04 -0.31
C VAL A 135 7.04 -0.95 0.52
N VAL A 136 8.08 -1.49 -0.12
CA VAL A 136 9.11 -2.30 0.54
C VAL A 136 10.42 -1.51 0.58
N CYS A 137 10.91 -1.24 1.78
CA CYS A 137 12.14 -0.50 2.03
C CYS A 137 13.26 -1.49 2.39
N LEU A 138 14.28 -1.58 1.52
CA LEU A 138 15.44 -2.44 1.73
C LEU A 138 16.62 -1.58 2.21
N ASP A 139 16.85 -1.53 3.52
CA ASP A 139 17.98 -0.79 4.07
C ASP A 139 19.29 -1.54 3.81
N LYS A 140 20.35 -0.77 3.53
CA LYS A 140 21.72 -1.26 3.28
C LYS A 140 22.21 -2.05 4.51
N GLU A 141 23.09 -3.03 4.29
CA GLU A 141 23.66 -3.80 5.39
C GLU A 141 24.39 -2.90 6.40
N ASP A 142 23.82 -2.81 7.59
CA ASP A 142 24.48 -2.35 8.80
C ASP A 142 24.58 -3.54 9.77
N ARG A 143 25.72 -3.66 10.44
CA ARG A 143 25.92 -4.67 11.47
C ARG A 143 26.28 -3.96 12.77
N GLY A 144 25.51 -4.21 13.82
CA GLY A 144 25.83 -3.76 15.17
C GLY A 144 25.15 -2.46 15.62
N MET A 145 23.95 -2.15 15.12
CA MET A 145 23.11 -1.09 15.71
C MET A 145 22.61 -1.50 17.11
N THR A 146 22.42 -0.50 17.97
CA THR A 146 21.68 -0.67 19.23
C THR A 146 20.19 -0.80 18.97
N GLU A 147 19.43 -1.32 19.93
CA GLU A 147 17.97 -1.43 19.82
C GLU A 147 17.29 -0.06 19.62
N ASP A 148 17.81 0.99 20.26
CA ASP A 148 17.33 2.36 20.07
C ASP A 148 17.58 2.83 18.62
N ALA A 149 18.78 2.59 18.08
CA ALA A 149 19.11 2.95 16.70
C ALA A 149 18.27 2.17 15.69
N GLU A 150 18.00 0.89 15.93
CA GLU A 150 17.07 0.12 15.10
C GLU A 150 15.64 0.67 15.16
N SER A 151 15.20 1.13 16.34
CA SER A 151 13.88 1.75 16.50
C SER A 151 13.76 3.08 15.75
N GLU A 152 14.80 3.93 15.81
CA GLU A 152 14.90 5.17 15.03
C GLU A 152 14.86 4.87 13.52
N MET A 153 15.61 3.86 13.07
CA MET A 153 15.62 3.44 11.67
C MET A 153 14.25 2.92 11.20
N MET A 154 13.52 2.18 12.04
CA MET A 154 12.14 1.76 11.74
C MET A 154 11.17 2.95 11.69
N LEU A 155 11.36 3.95 12.55
CA LEU A 155 10.46 5.08 12.68
C LEU A 155 10.63 6.12 11.58
N HIS A 156 11.87 6.53 11.27
CA HIS A 156 12.15 7.62 10.32
C HIS A 156 13.31 7.34 9.35
N GLY A 157 13.98 6.19 9.48
CA GLY A 157 15.18 5.90 8.68
C GLY A 157 16.32 6.89 8.95
N GLU A 158 17.40 6.83 8.16
CA GLU A 158 18.55 7.73 8.37
C GLU A 158 18.21 9.19 8.04
N ASN A 159 17.68 9.42 6.83
CA ASN A 159 17.28 10.75 6.35
C ASN A 159 15.86 10.75 5.76
N GLY A 160 15.03 9.74 6.06
CA GLY A 160 13.73 9.53 5.40
C GLY A 160 13.79 9.21 3.90
N GLY A 161 14.98 9.19 3.29
CA GLY A 161 15.19 8.98 1.85
C GLY A 161 15.03 7.54 1.36
N ASN A 162 14.75 6.56 2.23
CA ASN A 162 14.38 5.20 1.82
C ASN A 162 13.00 4.84 2.37
N ARG A 163 12.08 5.82 2.40
CA ARG A 163 10.72 5.69 2.95
C ARG A 163 9.74 6.45 2.05
N TRP A 164 8.46 6.08 2.15
CA TRP A 164 7.35 6.82 1.54
C TRP A 164 6.20 6.90 2.54
N TYR A 165 6.19 7.93 3.39
CA TYR A 165 5.33 7.99 4.58
C TYR A 165 3.84 8.17 4.28
N ASP A 166 3.47 8.51 3.05
CA ASP A 166 2.07 8.49 2.60
C ASP A 166 1.56 7.05 2.33
N LYS A 167 2.42 6.04 2.50
CA LYS A 167 2.10 4.62 2.32
C LYS A 167 2.57 3.80 3.52
N HIS A 168 1.94 2.65 3.73
CA HIS A 168 2.50 1.62 4.60
C HIS A 168 3.83 1.12 4.03
N CYS A 169 4.88 1.18 4.84
CA CYS A 169 6.22 0.71 4.48
C CYS A 169 6.56 -0.58 5.23
N LEU A 170 6.83 -1.65 4.49
CA LEU A 170 7.48 -2.85 5.01
C LEU A 170 8.99 -2.63 4.96
N VAL A 171 9.65 -2.54 6.11
CA VAL A 171 11.06 -2.20 6.23
C VAL A 171 11.87 -3.45 6.58
N ARG A 172 12.90 -3.75 5.79
CA ARG A 172 13.98 -4.67 6.16
C ARG A 172 15.21 -3.85 6.52
N LEU A 173 15.58 -3.86 7.80
CA LEU A 173 16.80 -3.22 8.28
C LEU A 173 18.04 -3.94 7.77
N GLY A 174 19.17 -3.24 7.76
CA GLY A 174 20.48 -3.80 7.46
C GLY A 174 20.82 -5.06 8.26
N SER A 175 20.45 -5.06 9.54
CA SER A 175 20.56 -6.18 10.47
C SER A 175 19.74 -7.43 10.10
N GLY A 176 18.81 -7.31 9.16
CA GLY A 176 17.88 -8.36 8.74
C GLY A 176 16.58 -8.40 9.52
N LYS A 177 16.40 -7.53 10.53
CA LYS A 177 15.10 -7.35 11.19
C LYS A 177 14.09 -6.75 10.22
N ILE A 178 12.84 -7.17 10.37
CA ILE A 178 11.72 -6.73 9.55
C ILE A 178 10.70 -6.04 10.45
N GLY A 179 10.14 -4.93 9.99
CA GLY A 179 9.11 -4.18 10.68
C GLY A 179 8.24 -3.39 9.72
N TYR A 180 7.20 -2.75 10.26
CA TYR A 180 6.30 -1.90 9.50
C TYR A 180 6.33 -0.46 10.01
N ASN A 181 6.26 0.49 9.09
CA ASN A 181 5.94 1.88 9.35
C ASN A 181 4.57 2.17 8.72
N PHE A 182 3.57 2.49 9.54
CA PHE A 182 2.19 2.66 9.10
C PHE A 182 1.77 4.14 9.04
N GLU A 183 1.22 4.56 7.92
CA GLU A 183 0.40 5.77 7.80
C GLU A 183 -0.91 5.61 8.59
N HIS A 184 -1.25 6.58 9.43
CA HIS A 184 -2.29 6.43 10.47
C HIS A 184 -3.64 7.07 10.11
N SER A 185 -3.75 7.81 9.01
CA SER A 185 -4.97 8.55 8.66
C SER A 185 -6.15 7.65 8.27
N PHE A 186 -5.88 6.48 7.70
CA PHE A 186 -6.92 5.62 7.13
C PHE A 186 -7.27 4.38 7.95
N SER A 187 -6.40 3.98 8.88
CA SER A 187 -6.56 2.75 9.67
C SER A 187 -5.94 2.88 11.07
N ASP A 188 -6.23 1.90 11.92
CA ASP A 188 -5.83 1.87 13.33
C ASP A 188 -5.15 0.54 13.69
N GLY A 189 -4.41 0.55 14.79
CA GLY A 189 -3.50 -0.53 15.20
C GLY A 189 -4.16 -1.88 15.41
N MET A 190 -5.46 -1.95 15.72
CA MET A 190 -6.16 -3.24 15.83
C MET A 190 -6.15 -4.02 14.51
N VAL A 191 -6.35 -3.33 13.38
CA VAL A 191 -6.35 -3.95 12.05
C VAL A 191 -4.93 -4.39 11.68
N TRP A 192 -3.94 -3.55 11.98
CA TRP A 192 -2.54 -3.87 11.70
C TRP A 192 -2.02 -5.05 12.51
N ASN A 193 -2.33 -5.10 13.81
CA ASN A 193 -1.92 -6.21 14.67
C ASN A 193 -2.49 -7.53 14.17
N ARG A 194 -3.77 -7.55 13.77
CA ARG A 194 -4.40 -8.74 13.21
C ARG A 194 -3.70 -9.20 11.94
N MET A 195 -3.43 -8.28 11.01
CA MET A 195 -2.70 -8.58 9.77
C MET A 195 -1.31 -9.13 10.07
N ILE A 196 -0.56 -8.52 10.99
CA ILE A 196 0.79 -8.97 11.36
C ILE A 196 0.74 -10.37 11.98
N GLU A 197 -0.20 -10.64 12.88
CA GLU A 197 -0.39 -11.96 13.48
C GLU A 197 -0.62 -13.03 12.41
N GLU A 198 -1.54 -12.79 11.47
CA GLU A 198 -1.85 -13.74 10.40
C GLU A 198 -0.66 -13.99 9.46
N VAL A 199 0.06 -12.93 9.07
CA VAL A 199 1.27 -13.05 8.24
C VAL A 199 2.36 -13.82 8.98
N MET A 200 2.57 -13.55 10.27
CA MET A 200 3.60 -14.22 11.06
C MET A 200 3.28 -15.69 11.31
N ASP A 201 2.00 -16.03 11.52
CA ASP A 201 1.55 -17.41 11.65
C ASP A 201 1.77 -18.19 10.35
N ASP A 202 1.50 -17.59 9.18
CA ASP A 202 1.77 -18.20 7.87
C ASP A 202 3.28 -18.41 7.64
N VAL A 203 4.10 -17.39 7.92
CA VAL A 203 5.57 -17.45 7.77
C VAL A 203 6.17 -18.55 8.66
N ARG A 204 5.66 -18.73 9.89
CA ARG A 204 6.11 -19.78 10.81
C ARG A 204 5.51 -21.15 10.50
N GLY A 205 4.42 -21.19 9.73
CA GLY A 205 3.63 -22.39 9.51
C GLY A 205 2.85 -22.85 10.76
N GLU A 206 2.52 -21.92 11.66
CA GLU A 206 1.94 -22.18 12.98
C GLU A 206 0.42 -21.90 13.08
N GLY A 207 -0.25 -21.52 11.99
CA GLY A 207 -1.70 -21.25 11.99
C GLY A 207 -2.60 -22.51 11.94
N GLU A 208 -3.60 -22.58 12.84
CA GLU A 208 -4.67 -23.59 12.79
C GLU A 208 -5.58 -23.43 11.55
N VAL A 209 -5.71 -22.20 11.06
CA VAL A 209 -6.39 -21.86 9.81
C VAL A 209 -5.32 -21.44 8.81
N LYS A 210 -5.11 -22.24 7.76
CA LYS A 210 -4.33 -21.80 6.59
C LYS A 210 -5.20 -20.83 5.82
N VAL A 211 -5.06 -19.53 6.12
CA VAL A 211 -5.79 -18.48 5.38
C VAL A 211 -5.39 -18.50 3.91
N PHE A 212 -4.13 -18.80 3.63
CA PHE A 212 -3.58 -18.93 2.28
C PHE A 212 -3.14 -20.36 2.01
N LYS A 213 -3.51 -20.89 0.84
CA LYS A 213 -2.92 -22.14 0.38
C LYS A 213 -1.58 -21.81 -0.25
N ARG A 214 -0.49 -22.05 0.48
CA ARG A 214 0.87 -21.91 -0.07
C ARG A 214 0.95 -22.63 -1.43
N LEU A 215 1.09 -21.87 -2.50
CA LEU A 215 1.17 -22.40 -3.85
C LEU A 215 2.42 -23.28 -3.96
N GLU A 216 2.23 -24.58 -4.14
CA GLU A 216 3.34 -25.52 -4.38
C GLU A 216 3.95 -25.34 -5.78
N ALA A 217 3.25 -24.63 -6.67
CA ALA A 217 3.73 -24.18 -7.97
C ALA A 217 3.04 -22.87 -8.31
N GLY A 218 3.75 -21.74 -8.20
CA GLY A 218 3.24 -20.48 -8.72
C GLY A 218 2.93 -20.62 -10.21
N ILE A 219 1.79 -20.06 -10.64
CA ILE A 219 1.50 -19.95 -12.07
C ILE A 219 2.61 -19.09 -12.66
N GLY A 220 3.37 -19.68 -13.59
CA GLY A 220 4.57 -19.10 -14.18
C GLY A 220 4.35 -17.63 -14.53
N GLY A 221 5.19 -16.78 -13.93
CA GLY A 221 5.03 -15.35 -13.96
C GLY A 221 4.84 -14.83 -15.38
N GLY A 222 3.77 -14.07 -15.58
CA GLY A 222 3.75 -13.08 -16.65
C GLY A 222 5.04 -12.27 -16.55
N GLY A 223 5.74 -12.13 -17.68
CA GLY A 223 7.07 -11.53 -17.78
C GLY A 223 7.11 -10.03 -17.49
N GLY A 224 6.71 -9.62 -16.29
CA GLY A 224 6.93 -8.27 -15.77
C GLY A 224 8.39 -8.13 -15.34
N GLY A 225 9.13 -7.26 -16.01
CA GLY A 225 10.46 -6.84 -15.56
C GLY A 225 10.37 -5.93 -14.33
N VAL A 226 11.47 -5.75 -13.62
CA VAL A 226 11.59 -4.65 -12.65
C VAL A 226 11.74 -3.35 -13.45
N GLU A 227 10.87 -2.39 -13.19
CA GLU A 227 10.95 -1.03 -13.74
C GLU A 227 11.53 -0.09 -12.67
N ARG A 228 12.49 0.75 -13.08
CA ARG A 228 13.04 1.80 -12.22
C ARG A 228 12.16 3.04 -12.38
N LEU A 229 11.66 3.56 -11.27
CA LEU A 229 10.96 4.83 -11.27
C LEU A 229 11.97 5.97 -11.45
N GLU A 230 11.68 6.86 -12.39
CA GLU A 230 12.51 8.00 -12.74
C GLU A 230 11.87 9.31 -12.28
N TRP A 231 12.69 10.35 -12.13
CA TRP A 231 12.26 11.67 -11.68
C TRP A 231 12.74 12.74 -12.65
N GLY A 232 11.81 13.44 -13.27
CA GLY A 232 12.05 14.57 -14.16
C GLY A 232 12.36 15.84 -13.39
N PHE A 233 13.41 15.85 -12.57
CA PHE A 233 13.93 17.10 -12.02
C PHE A 233 14.61 17.85 -13.16
N GLY A 234 13.98 18.91 -13.67
CA GLY A 234 14.69 19.92 -14.46
C GLY A 234 15.96 20.32 -13.69
N GLY A 235 17.07 20.55 -14.39
CA GLY A 235 18.45 20.58 -13.88
C GLY A 235 18.82 21.58 -12.76
N ASP A 236 17.87 22.09 -12.00
CA ASP A 236 18.03 23.00 -10.86
C ASP A 236 17.71 22.34 -9.49
N VAL A 237 17.48 21.03 -9.40
CA VAL A 237 17.36 20.32 -8.11
C VAL A 237 18.60 19.44 -7.86
N GLN A 238 19.78 20.06 -7.88
CA GLN A 238 20.97 19.54 -7.22
C GLN A 238 21.47 20.60 -6.24
N GLY A 239 21.41 20.30 -4.94
CA GLY A 239 22.12 21.04 -3.90
C GLY A 239 21.22 21.70 -2.86
N GLY A 240 21.05 21.00 -1.74
CA GLY A 240 20.61 21.53 -0.45
C GLY A 240 21.18 20.67 0.65
#